data_AF-A0A819EDX9-F1
#
_entry.id   AF-A0A819EDX9-F1
#
_cell.length_a   1.000
_cell.length_b   1.000
_cell.length_c   1.000
_cell.angle_alpha   90.00
_cell.angle_beta   90.00
_cell.angle_gamma   90.00
#
_symmetry.space_group_name_H-M   'P 1'
#
loop_
_entity.id
_entity.type
_entity.pdbx_description
1 polymer ?
#
loop_
_entity_poly.entity_id
_entity_poly.type
_entity_poly.pdbx_seq_one_letter_code
_entity_poly.pdbx_strand_id
1 'polypeptide(L)'
;MYLNAEITLEVSAALFGIPIRFDPALTRFAVDDTIETLAYNMFIETWINDTSYERYFDACVPKECIYAYHYQFDALEILTTFLSIFPALSGGLRFFIPHLISIIAKIKNRLRIIPVE
;
A
#
# COMPACT_ATOMS: atom_id res chain seq x y z
N MET A 1 -1.49 -15.36 -2.32
CA MET A 1 -0.20 -15.68 -1.69
C MET A 1 -0.19 -14.99 -0.32
N TYR A 2 -0.95 -15.53 0.63
CA TYR A 2 -1.08 -15.06 2.01
C TYR A 2 -1.16 -16.33 2.86
N LEU A 3 -0.03 -16.92 3.23
CA LEU A 3 0.00 -18.08 4.11
C LEU A 3 1.35 -18.20 4.82
N ASN A 4 1.84 -17.10 5.42
CA ASN A 4 3.17 -17.13 6.06
C ASN A 4 3.36 -16.15 7.22
N ALA A 5 2.29 -15.57 7.78
CA ALA A 5 2.38 -14.69 8.96
C ALA A 5 1.92 -15.36 10.28
N GLU A 6 1.24 -16.50 10.22
CA GLU A 6 0.64 -17.14 11.40
C GLU A 6 1.57 -18.15 12.08
N ILE A 7 2.49 -18.77 11.31
CA ILE A 7 3.32 -19.91 11.79
C ILE A 7 4.52 -19.45 12.65
N THR A 8 4.90 -18.17 12.61
CA THR A 8 6.08 -17.67 13.35
C THR A 8 5.81 -17.29 14.81
N LEU A 9 4.54 -17.13 15.21
CA LEU A 9 4.19 -16.76 16.59
C LEU A 9 4.13 -17.97 17.55
N GLU A 10 3.77 -19.16 17.06
CA GLU A 10 3.67 -20.35 17.91
C GLU A 10 5.05 -20.95 18.28
N VAL A 11 6.05 -20.82 17.41
CA VAL A 11 7.38 -21.44 17.62
C VAL A 11 8.22 -20.69 18.67
N SER A 12 7.96 -19.40 18.91
CA SER A 12 8.70 -18.58 19.90
C SER A 12 8.25 -18.83 21.34
N ALA A 13 6.95 -19.08 21.56
CA ALA A 13 6.38 -19.23 22.89
C ALA A 13 6.83 -20.52 23.62
N ALA A 14 7.12 -21.59 22.87
CA ALA A 14 7.56 -22.87 23.45
C ALA A 14 9.05 -22.86 23.91
N LEU A 15 9.88 -21.95 23.41
CA LEU A 15 11.31 -21.87 23.73
C LEU A 15 11.62 -21.03 24.98
N PHE A 16 10.71 -20.15 25.38
CA PHE A 16 10.84 -19.41 26.62
C PHE A 16 9.97 -20.06 27.69
N GLY A 17 10.58 -20.94 28.51
CA GLY A 17 9.98 -21.55 29.70
C GLY A 17 9.64 -20.51 30.78
N ILE A 18 8.77 -19.57 30.47
CA ILE A 18 8.24 -18.56 31.38
C ILE A 18 7.09 -19.24 32.13
N PRO A 19 7.17 -19.40 33.47
CA PRO A 19 6.01 -19.83 34.22
C PRO A 19 4.98 -18.70 34.16
N ILE A 20 3.96 -18.84 33.30
CA ILE A 20 2.80 -17.95 33.28
C ILE A 20 2.04 -18.19 34.58
N ARG A 21 2.28 -17.34 35.59
CA ARG A 21 1.53 -17.33 36.83
C ARG A 21 0.48 -16.23 36.73
N PHE A 22 -0.79 -16.62 36.83
CA PHE A 22 -1.89 -15.67 36.86
C PHE A 22 -1.85 -14.91 38.20
N ASP A 23 -1.60 -13.59 38.13
CA ASP A 23 -1.66 -12.71 39.30
C ASP A 23 -3.02 -11.98 39.31
N PRO A 24 -3.95 -12.35 40.22
CA PRO A 24 -5.26 -11.73 40.28
C PRO A 24 -5.21 -10.25 40.72
N ALA A 25 -4.06 -9.75 41.20
CA ALA A 25 -3.88 -8.33 41.50
C ALA A 25 -3.57 -7.48 40.25
N LEU A 26 -3.16 -8.11 39.15
CA LEU A 26 -2.75 -7.42 37.92
C LEU A 26 -3.86 -7.35 36.86
N THR A 27 -4.89 -8.18 37.00
CA THR A 27 -5.98 -8.27 36.01
C THR A 27 -7.33 -8.08 36.68
N ARG A 28 -8.23 -7.37 35.98
CA ARG A 28 -9.62 -7.17 36.41
C ARG A 28 -10.52 -8.39 36.18
N PHE A 29 -9.98 -9.46 35.60
CA PHE A 29 -10.71 -10.66 35.22
C PHE A 29 -10.47 -11.76 36.25
N ALA A 30 -11.53 -12.48 36.63
CA ALA A 30 -11.40 -13.62 37.53
C ALA A 30 -10.99 -14.86 36.73
N VAL A 31 -10.25 -15.77 37.37
CA VAL A 31 -9.86 -17.06 36.76
C VAL A 31 -11.10 -17.93 36.48
N ASP A 32 -12.16 -17.72 37.24
CA ASP A 32 -13.39 -18.51 37.19
C ASP A 32 -14.41 -17.97 36.15
N ASP A 33 -14.10 -16.88 35.44
CA ASP A 33 -14.95 -16.33 34.39
C ASP A 33 -14.96 -17.24 33.14
N THR A 34 -16.11 -17.32 32.47
CA THR A 34 -16.20 -18.06 31.21
C THR A 34 -15.54 -17.29 30.08
N ILE A 35 -15.10 -17.99 29.04
CA ILE A 35 -14.50 -17.36 27.86
C ILE A 35 -15.48 -16.37 27.20
N GLU A 36 -16.78 -16.67 27.24
CA GLU A 36 -17.82 -15.81 26.68
C GLU A 36 -17.97 -14.50 27.46
N THR A 37 -17.97 -14.54 28.79
CA THR A 37 -18.03 -13.32 29.62
C THR A 37 -16.75 -12.52 29.52
N LEU A 38 -15.59 -13.18 29.43
CA LEU A 38 -14.31 -12.52 29.20
C LEU A 38 -14.31 -11.77 27.86
N ALA A 39 -14.71 -12.45 26.78
CA ALA A 39 -14.77 -11.84 25.46
C ALA A 39 -15.73 -10.66 25.45
N TYR A 40 -16.93 -10.80 26.03
CA TYR A 40 -17.91 -9.72 26.13
C TYR A 40 -17.36 -8.48 26.86
N ASN A 41 -16.72 -8.68 28.01
CA ASN A 41 -16.14 -7.60 28.83
C ASN A 41 -14.83 -7.01 28.26
N MET A 42 -14.25 -7.63 27.23
CA MET A 42 -13.13 -7.06 26.46
C MET A 42 -13.60 -6.07 25.40
N PHE A 43 -14.86 -6.13 24.98
CA PHE A 43 -15.41 -5.16 24.04
C PHE A 43 -15.77 -3.86 24.77
N ILE A 44 -15.54 -2.74 24.09
CA ILE A 44 -15.95 -1.42 24.58
C ILE A 44 -17.46 -1.30 24.36
N GLU A 45 -18.26 -1.44 25.43
CA GLU A 45 -19.72 -1.42 25.37
C GLU A 45 -20.31 -0.01 25.11
N THR A 46 -19.58 1.04 25.50
CA THR A 46 -20.02 2.42 25.29
C THR A 46 -18.82 3.31 24.92
N TRP A 47 -18.91 3.95 23.76
CA TRP A 47 -18.00 5.03 23.40
C TRP A 47 -18.46 6.27 24.16
N ILE A 48 -17.82 6.57 25.29
CA ILE A 48 -17.98 7.86 25.94
C ILE A 48 -17.36 8.89 24.99
N ASN A 49 -18.20 9.69 24.32
CA ASN A 49 -17.81 10.64 23.27
C ASN A 49 -16.98 11.84 23.78
N ASP A 50 -16.43 11.73 24.98
CA ASP A 50 -15.59 12.73 25.66
C ASP A 50 -14.09 12.40 25.51
N THR A 51 -13.76 11.55 24.53
CA THR A 51 -12.38 11.28 24.14
C THR A 51 -11.85 12.46 23.34
N SER A 52 -11.09 13.33 24.01
CA SER A 52 -10.30 14.37 23.35
C SER A 52 -9.28 13.70 22.41
N TYR A 53 -9.54 13.79 21.10
CA TYR A 53 -8.63 13.31 20.06
C TYR A 53 -7.26 13.98 20.18
N GLU A 54 -7.21 15.25 20.60
CA GLU A 54 -5.96 15.98 20.85
C GLU A 54 -5.08 15.25 21.86
N ARG A 55 -5.63 14.82 23.00
CA ARG A 55 -4.87 14.06 24.01
C ARG A 55 -4.38 12.71 23.52
N TYR A 56 -5.16 12.04 22.66
CA TYR A 56 -4.75 10.78 22.05
C TYR A 56 -3.59 10.97 21.07
N PHE A 57 -3.66 11.99 20.22
CA PHE A 57 -2.57 12.32 19.29
C PHE A 57 -1.32 12.85 20.01
N ASP A 58 -1.48 13.61 21.09
CA ASP A 58 -0.38 14.07 21.94
C ASP A 58 0.31 12.92 22.68
N ALA A 59 -0.43 11.88 23.09
CA ALA A 59 0.17 10.70 23.72
C ALA A 59 0.90 9.81 22.70
N CYS A 60 0.37 9.69 21.48
CA CYS A 60 0.92 8.83 20.44
C CYS A 60 1.99 9.48 19.57
N VAL A 61 2.14 10.82 19.60
CA VAL A 61 3.04 11.65 18.77
C VAL A 61 3.51 10.89 17.53
N PRO A 62 2.60 10.67 16.56
CA PRO A 62 2.91 9.79 15.44
C PRO A 62 4.12 10.34 14.69
N LYS A 63 5.19 9.55 14.63
CA LYS A 63 6.46 9.96 14.01
C LYS A 63 6.32 10.18 12.51
N GLU A 64 5.34 9.54 11.88
CA GLU A 64 5.05 9.66 10.46
C GLU A 64 3.54 9.69 10.24
N CYS A 65 3.10 10.64 9.41
CA CYS A 65 1.71 10.71 8.95
C CYS A 65 1.54 9.76 7.76
N ILE A 66 0.71 8.73 7.92
CA ILE A 66 0.33 7.85 6.81
C ILE A 66 -0.89 8.46 6.13
N TYR A 67 -0.68 9.05 4.95
CA TYR A 67 -1.77 9.52 4.10
C TYR A 67 -2.34 8.34 3.31
N ALA A 68 -3.62 8.05 3.49
CA ALA A 68 -4.34 7.14 2.62
C ALA A 68 -4.63 7.85 1.29
N TYR A 69 -3.86 7.52 0.24
CA TYR A 69 -4.16 7.97 -1.11
C TYR A 69 -5.39 7.21 -1.62
N HIS A 70 -6.56 7.83 -1.51
CA HIS A 70 -7.75 7.36 -2.20
C HIS A 70 -7.63 7.76 -3.67
N TYR A 71 -7.20 6.83 -4.52
CA TYR A 71 -7.17 7.02 -5.96
C TYR A 71 -8.63 7.05 -6.47
N GLN A 72 -9.20 8.24 -6.52
CA GLN A 72 -10.49 8.50 -7.14
C GLN A 72 -10.17 8.97 -8.56
N PHE A 73 -10.64 8.22 -9.57
CA PHE A 73 -10.48 8.64 -10.96
C PHE A 73 -11.26 9.94 -11.17
N ASP A 74 -10.56 11.07 -11.08
CA ASP A 74 -11.14 12.37 -11.35
C ASP A 74 -11.52 12.46 -12.83
N ALA A 75 -12.63 13.12 -13.13
CA ALA A 75 -13.10 13.30 -14.50
C ALA A 75 -12.03 13.95 -15.40
N LEU A 76 -11.15 14.77 -14.81
CA LEU A 76 -10.01 15.38 -15.48
C LEU A 76 -8.96 14.33 -15.91
N GLU A 77 -8.64 13.36 -15.06
CA GLU A 77 -7.64 12.32 -15.35
C GLU A 77 -8.09 11.43 -16.51
N ILE A 78 -9.38 11.06 -16.50
CA ILE A 78 -10.00 10.30 -17.59
C ILE A 78 -9.95 11.11 -18.90
N LEU A 79 -10.32 12.39 -18.86
CA LEU A 79 -10.30 13.27 -20.03
C LEU A 79 -8.89 13.41 -20.61
N THR A 80 -7.89 13.66 -19.76
CA THR A 80 -6.50 13.80 -20.21
C THR A 80 -5.95 12.52 -20.82
N THR A 81 -6.36 11.36 -20.29
CA THR A 81 -5.93 10.06 -20.80
C THR A 81 -6.48 9.81 -22.20
N PHE A 82 -7.77 10.06 -22.42
CA PHE A 82 -8.38 9.96 -23.75
C PHE A 82 -7.76 10.95 -24.73
N LEU A 83 -7.62 12.22 -24.33
CA LEU A 83 -7.02 13.25 -25.17
C LEU A 83 -5.56 12.98 -25.50
N SER A 84 -4.83 12.22 -24.68
CA SER A 84 -3.46 11.82 -24.96
C SER A 84 -3.39 10.67 -25.96
N ILE A 85 -4.20 9.62 -25.76
CA ILE A 85 -4.11 8.37 -26.53
C ILE A 85 -4.53 8.52 -28.00
N PHE A 86 -5.65 9.21 -28.28
CA PHE A 86 -6.17 9.33 -29.64
C PHE A 86 -5.20 10.04 -30.61
N PRO A 87 -4.66 11.24 -30.29
CA PRO A 87 -3.73 11.93 -31.16
C PRO A 87 -2.31 11.35 -31.10
N ALA A 88 -1.87 10.75 -29.98
CA ALA A 88 -0.54 10.14 -29.91
C ALA A 88 -0.41 8.96 -30.88
N LEU A 89 -1.45 8.11 -30.96
CA LEU A 89 -1.41 6.95 -31.85
C LEU A 89 -1.56 7.35 -33.33
N SER A 90 -2.53 8.21 -33.64
CA SER A 90 -2.85 8.57 -35.03
C SER A 90 -1.96 9.71 -35.56
N GLY A 91 -1.90 10.82 -34.85
CA GLY A 91 -1.11 12.00 -35.20
C GLY A 91 0.39 11.76 -35.00
N GLY A 92 0.77 11.14 -33.88
CA GLY A 92 2.16 10.80 -33.60
C GLY A 92 2.73 9.90 -34.69
N LEU A 93 2.06 8.80 -35.04
CA LEU A 93 2.54 7.91 -36.10
C LEU A 93 2.67 8.62 -37.45
N ARG A 94 1.68 9.44 -37.83
CA ARG A 94 1.73 10.20 -39.09
C ARG A 94 2.90 11.19 -39.15
N PHE A 95 3.34 11.71 -38.01
CA PHE A 95 4.53 12.57 -37.92
C PHE A 95 5.84 11.77 -37.88
N PHE A 96 5.87 10.67 -37.12
CA PHE A 96 7.07 9.84 -36.95
C PHE A 96 7.46 9.08 -38.23
N ILE A 97 6.48 8.56 -38.99
CA ILE A 97 6.73 7.77 -40.20
C ILE A 97 7.58 8.50 -41.26
N PRO A 98 7.23 9.70 -41.76
CA PRO A 98 8.05 10.38 -42.76
C PRO A 98 9.44 10.74 -42.24
N HIS A 99 9.57 11.01 -40.93
CA HIS A 99 10.84 11.34 -40.31
C HIS A 99 11.75 10.11 -40.21
N LEU A 100 11.21 8.96 -39.78
CA LEU A 100 11.88 7.66 -39.77
C LEU A 100 12.38 7.27 -41.16
N ILE A 101 11.52 7.38 -42.17
CA ILE A 101 11.88 7.07 -43.56
C ILE A 101 13.04 7.96 -44.05
N SER A 102 12.99 9.26 -43.76
CA SER A 102 14.06 10.20 -44.13
C SER A 102 15.40 9.85 -43.48
N ILE A 103 15.38 9.49 -42.18
CA ILE A 103 16.58 9.11 -41.43
C ILE A 103 17.17 7.81 -42.00
N ILE A 104 16.34 6.78 -42.21
CA ILE A 104 16.77 5.50 -42.76
C ILE A 104 17.34 5.69 -44.18
N ALA A 105 16.70 6.51 -45.02
CA ALA A 105 17.20 6.82 -46.36
C ALA A 105 18.55 7.55 -46.33
N LYS A 106 18.74 8.51 -45.41
CA LYS A 106 20.02 9.20 -45.22
C LYS A 106 21.13 8.24 -44.77
N ILE A 107 20.84 7.36 -43.81
CA ILE A 107 21.82 6.38 -43.30
C ILE A 107 22.22 5.40 -44.42
N LYS A 108 21.26 4.84 -45.15
CA LYS A 108 21.52 3.96 -46.29
C LYS A 108 22.36 4.64 -47.38
N ASN A 109 22.08 5.90 -47.69
CA ASN A 109 22.87 6.64 -48.67
C ASN A 109 24.29 6.94 -48.16
N ARG A 110 24.48 7.23 -46.87
CA ARG A 110 25.80 7.40 -46.27
C ARG A 110 26.60 6.09 -46.26
N LEU A 111 25.97 4.97 -45.92
CA LEU A 111 26.58 3.64 -45.96
C LEU A 111 26.92 3.18 -47.38
N ARG A 112 26.17 3.62 -48.41
CA ARG A 112 26.51 3.36 -49.81
C ARG A 112 27.66 4.21 -50.34
N ILE A 113 27.91 5.39 -49.76
CA ILE A 113 29.01 6.28 -50.16
C ILE A 113 30.34 5.86 -49.53
N ILE A 114 30.30 5.20 -48.36
CA ILE A 114 31.48 4.60 -47.74
C ILE A 114 31.69 3.23 -48.42
N PRO A 115 32.72 3.04 -49.27
CA PRO A 115 33.02 1.72 -49.77
C PRO A 115 33.43 0.86 -48.57
N VAL A 116 32.72 -0.25 -48.37
CA VAL A 116 33.14 -1.29 -47.43
C VAL A 116 34.28 -2.02 -48.13
N GLU A 117 35.51 -1.73 -47.69
CA GLU A 117 36.75 -2.44 -48.05
C GLU A 117 36.80 -3.81 -47.34
#